data_AF-A0A1V1PBE9-F1
#
_entry.id   AF-A0A1V1PBE9-F1
#
_cell.length_a   1.000
_cell.length_b   1.000
_cell.length_c   1.000
_cell.angle_alpha   90.00
_cell.angle_beta   90.00
_cell.angle_gamma   90.00
#
_symmetry.space_group_name_H-M   'P 1'
#
loop_
_entity.id
_entity.type
_entity.pdbx_description
1 polymer ?
#
loop_
_entity_poly.entity_id
_entity_poly.type
_entity_poly.pdbx_seq_one_letter_code
_entity_poly.pdbx_strand_id
1 'polypeptide(L)'
;MIIDYALENNIATIVIGKNDGWKQEIEIGKRNNQNFVQIPFNKLIEQVEYKSEEEGITVKSQEESHTSKVDHFANETIEHHDKYLGKRIKRGLFKSSTGKNYKCRHQWINRHT
;
A
#
# COMPACT_ATOMS: atom_id res chain seq x y z
N MET A 1 -16.68 -8.83 2.93
CA MET A 1 -15.37 -9.26 2.37
C MET A 1 -14.80 -8.09 1.55
N ILE A 2 -13.49 -8.02 1.27
CA ILE A 2 -12.91 -6.92 0.45
C ILE A 2 -13.59 -6.84 -0.93
N ILE A 3 -13.98 -8.00 -1.46
CA ILE A 3 -14.62 -8.15 -2.77
C ILE A 3 -16.06 -7.63 -2.74
N ASP A 4 -16.85 -7.97 -1.72
CA ASP A 4 -18.20 -7.41 -1.56
C ASP A 4 -18.16 -5.87 -1.53
N TYR A 5 -17.19 -5.30 -0.82
CA TYR A 5 -16.98 -3.84 -0.81
C TYR A 5 -16.61 -3.31 -2.20
N ALA A 6 -15.76 -4.02 -2.95
CA ALA A 6 -15.41 -3.63 -4.31
C ALA A 6 -16.62 -3.67 -5.25
N LEU A 7 -17.46 -4.70 -5.16
CA LEU A 7 -18.70 -4.84 -5.93
C LEU A 7 -19.70 -3.73 -5.59
N GLU A 8 -19.94 -3.48 -4.31
CA GLU A 8 -20.83 -2.40 -3.84
C GLU A 8 -20.39 -1.02 -4.34
N ASN A 9 -19.09 -0.80 -4.49
CA ASN A 9 -18.52 0.47 -4.94
C ASN A 9 -18.17 0.51 -6.44
N ASN A 10 -18.57 -0.50 -7.22
CA ASN A 10 -18.24 -0.62 -8.65
C ASN A 10 -16.74 -0.50 -8.96
N ILE A 11 -15.89 -1.09 -8.12
CA ILE A 11 -14.44 -1.10 -8.27
C ILE A 11 -14.04 -2.24 -9.19
N ALA A 12 -13.58 -1.92 -10.40
CA ALA A 12 -13.14 -2.90 -11.39
C ALA A 12 -11.70 -3.40 -11.17
N THR A 13 -10.91 -2.70 -10.36
CA THR A 13 -9.48 -3.02 -10.19
C THR A 13 -9.04 -2.85 -8.74
N ILE A 14 -8.42 -3.89 -8.19
CA ILE A 14 -7.79 -3.88 -6.87
C ILE A 14 -6.28 -3.92 -7.08
N VAL A 15 -5.57 -2.96 -6.47
CA VAL A 15 -4.09 -2.94 -6.49
C VAL A 15 -3.59 -3.40 -5.11
N ILE A 16 -2.73 -4.41 -5.11
CA ILE A 16 -2.14 -4.99 -3.91
C ILE A 16 -0.64 -4.66 -3.89
N GLY A 17 -0.22 -3.93 -2.85
CA GLY A 17 1.19 -3.72 -2.57
C GLY A 17 1.86 -5.01 -2.10
N LYS A 18 2.86 -5.50 -2.84
CA LYS A 18 3.66 -6.66 -2.47
C LYS A 18 5.14 -6.37 -2.72
N ASN A 19 5.93 -6.47 -1.67
CA ASN A 19 7.39 -6.43 -1.77
C ASN A 19 7.92 -7.85 -1.58
N ASP A 20 8.59 -8.39 -2.59
CA ASP A 20 9.22 -9.69 -2.46
C ASP A 20 10.35 -9.63 -1.42
N GLY A 21 10.46 -10.66 -0.59
CA GLY A 21 11.46 -10.69 0.50
C GLY A 21 11.13 -9.82 1.73
N TRP A 22 10.07 -9.00 1.71
CA TRP A 22 9.71 -8.09 2.81
C TRP A 22 9.51 -8.74 4.17
N LYS A 23 9.36 -10.06 4.25
CA LYS A 23 9.20 -10.80 5.51
C LYS A 23 10.52 -11.19 6.17
N GLN A 24 11.61 -11.26 5.42
CA GLN A 24 12.86 -11.86 5.91
C GLN A 24 13.76 -10.87 6.65
N GLU A 25 13.63 -9.56 6.39
CA GLU A 25 14.54 -8.52 6.94
C GLU A 25 13.79 -7.39 7.65
N ILE A 26 12.68 -7.71 8.33
CA ILE A 26 11.92 -6.69 9.03
C ILE A 26 12.58 -6.39 10.38
N GLU A 27 12.83 -5.12 10.70
CA GLU A 27 13.31 -4.71 12.01
C GLU A 27 12.22 -3.97 12.81
N ILE A 28 11.11 -4.66 13.15
CA ILE A 28 10.00 -4.09 13.95
C ILE A 28 9.96 -4.61 15.40
N GLY A 29 11.01 -5.32 15.82
CA GLY A 29 11.16 -5.90 17.15
C GLY A 29 10.74 -7.37 17.21
N LYS A 30 11.44 -8.15 18.04
CA LYS A 30 11.41 -9.63 18.07
C LYS A 30 9.99 -10.24 18.12
N ARG A 31 9.13 -9.76 19.02
CA ARG A 31 7.76 -10.26 19.18
C ARG A 31 6.86 -9.93 17.98
N ASN A 32 7.03 -8.75 17.41
CA ASN A 32 6.25 -8.31 16.25
C ASN A 32 6.69 -9.00 14.97
N ASN A 33 8.00 -9.22 14.79
CA ASN A 33 8.55 -10.04 13.71
C ASN A 33 7.96 -11.45 13.72
N GLN A 34 7.97 -12.11 14.88
CA GLN A 34 7.42 -13.46 15.00
C GLN A 34 5.96 -13.51 14.56
N ASN A 35 5.12 -12.60 15.05
CA ASN A 35 3.72 -12.53 14.63
C ASN A 35 3.59 -12.22 13.12
N PHE A 36 4.42 -11.33 12.58
CA PHE A 36 4.32 -10.89 11.19
C PHE A 36 4.75 -11.97 10.20
N VAL A 37 5.84 -12.68 10.49
CA VAL A 37 6.35 -13.77 9.64
C VAL A 37 5.34 -14.93 9.59
N GLN A 38 4.62 -15.18 10.69
CA GLN A 38 3.61 -16.23 10.79
C GLN A 38 2.32 -15.94 10.00
N ILE A 39 2.03 -14.68 9.65
CA ILE A 39 0.82 -14.35 8.86
C ILE A 39 1.02 -14.82 7.42
N PRO A 40 0.18 -15.71 6.85
CA PRO A 40 0.35 -16.24 5.51
C PRO A 40 -0.11 -15.25 4.42
N PHE A 41 0.58 -14.10 4.29
CA PHE A 41 0.26 -13.04 3.32
C PHE A 41 0.09 -13.52 1.88
N ASN A 42 0.96 -14.39 1.36
CA ASN A 42 0.82 -14.88 -0.01
C ASN A 42 -0.50 -15.63 -0.21
N LYS A 43 -0.87 -16.48 0.76
CA LYS A 43 -2.15 -17.19 0.72
C LYS A 43 -3.35 -16.24 0.79
N LEU A 44 -3.24 -15.14 1.53
CA LEU A 44 -4.28 -14.11 1.56
C LEU A 44 -4.42 -13.43 0.19
N ILE A 45 -3.30 -13.08 -0.45
CA ILE A 45 -3.29 -12.45 -1.78
C ILE A 45 -3.88 -13.41 -2.81
N GLU A 46 -3.43 -14.66 -2.84
CA GLU A 46 -3.95 -15.71 -3.72
C GLU A 46 -5.47 -15.91 -3.54
N GLN A 47 -5.97 -15.89 -2.30
CA GLN A 47 -7.41 -15.99 -2.04
C GLN A 47 -8.20 -14.78 -2.53
N VAL A 48 -7.62 -13.58 -2.44
CA VAL A 48 -8.24 -12.36 -2.95
C VAL A 48 -8.22 -12.36 -4.47
N GLU A 49 -7.11 -12.73 -5.10
CA GLU A 49 -6.97 -12.86 -6.55
C GLU A 49 -7.99 -13.85 -7.10
N TYR A 50 -8.01 -15.08 -6.58
CA TYR A 50 -8.93 -16.13 -7.00
C TYR A 50 -10.39 -15.67 -6.96
N LYS A 51 -10.84 -15.13 -5.81
CA LYS A 51 -12.23 -14.68 -5.67
C LYS A 51 -12.54 -13.42 -6.49
N SER A 52 -11.56 -12.56 -6.72
CA SER A 52 -11.76 -11.34 -7.51
C SER A 52 -11.92 -11.71 -8.99
N GLU A 53 -11.17 -12.69 -9.48
CA GLU A 53 -11.29 -13.22 -10.84
C GLU A 53 -12.66 -13.86 -11.08
N GLU A 54 -13.21 -14.60 -10.11
CA GLU A 54 -14.58 -15.17 -10.20
C GLU A 54 -15.65 -14.08 -10.39
N GLU A 55 -15.44 -12.90 -9.83
CA GLU A 55 -16.35 -11.74 -9.89
C GLU A 55 -15.98 -10.72 -10.98
N GLY A 56 -14.98 -11.03 -11.83
CA GLY A 56 -14.54 -10.16 -12.93
C GLY A 56 -13.76 -8.91 -12.50
N ILE A 57 -13.25 -8.87 -11.27
CA ILE A 57 -12.41 -7.79 -10.73
C ILE A 57 -10.94 -8.09 -11.02
N THR A 58 -10.25 -7.13 -11.66
CA THR A 58 -8.82 -7.27 -11.96
C THR A 58 -7.98 -7.02 -10.71
N VAL A 59 -7.09 -7.93 -10.34
CA VAL A 59 -6.11 -7.71 -9.28
C VAL A 59 -4.72 -7.49 -9.88
N LYS A 60 -4.03 -6.43 -9.44
CA LYS A 60 -2.65 -6.13 -9.85
C LYS A 60 -1.75 -6.06 -8.63
N SER A 61 -0.63 -6.77 -8.66
CA SER A 61 0.42 -6.60 -7.67
C SER A 61 1.36 -5.46 -8.07
N GLN A 62 1.72 -4.61 -7.12
CA GLN A 62 2.66 -3.51 -7.32
C GLN A 62 3.70 -3.50 -6.19
N GLU A 63 4.95 -3.23 -6.54
CA GLU A 63 6.02 -3.03 -5.55
C GLU A 63 5.81 -1.68 -4.82
N GLU A 64 5.71 -1.71 -3.50
CA GLU A 64 5.53 -0.55 -2.62
C GLU A 64 6.82 -0.16 -1.86
N SER A 65 7.99 -0.54 -2.37
CA SER A 65 9.26 -0.04 -1.85
C SER A 65 9.22 1.50 -1.79
N HIS A 66 9.44 2.06 -0.59
CA HIS A 66 9.56 3.51 -0.34
C HIS A 66 8.28 4.39 -0.39
N THR A 67 7.08 3.85 -0.56
CA THR A 67 5.82 4.66 -0.62
C THR A 67 5.49 5.44 0.67
N SER A 68 6.06 5.06 1.81
CA SER A 68 5.79 5.68 3.11
C SER A 68 6.44 7.05 3.36
N LYS A 69 7.32 7.50 2.47
CA LYS A 69 8.10 8.75 2.60
C LYS A 69 7.87 9.76 1.47
N VAL A 70 7.31 9.30 0.36
CA VAL A 70 7.19 10.07 -0.88
C VAL A 70 5.95 10.96 -0.85
N ASP A 71 6.12 12.20 -1.29
CA ASP A 71 5.06 13.19 -1.40
C ASP A 71 4.21 12.95 -2.64
N HIS A 72 3.12 12.20 -2.44
CA HIS A 72 2.14 11.92 -3.49
C HIS A 72 1.54 13.18 -4.11
N PHE A 73 1.28 14.23 -3.31
CA PHE A 73 0.66 15.45 -3.82
C PHE A 73 1.61 16.31 -4.65
N ALA A 74 2.92 16.15 -4.46
CA ALA A 74 3.94 16.79 -5.28
C ALA A 74 4.31 15.95 -6.53
N ASN A 75 3.64 14.81 -6.73
CA ASN A 75 3.95 13.83 -7.77
C ASN A 75 5.43 13.39 -7.76
N GLU A 76 6.01 13.31 -6.56
CA GLU A 76 7.39 12.87 -6.35
C GLU A 76 7.54 11.41 -6.81
N THR A 77 8.66 11.09 -7.45
CA THR A 77 8.94 9.75 -7.94
C THR A 77 9.14 8.79 -6.77
N ILE A 78 8.65 7.55 -6.92
CA ILE A 78 8.75 6.50 -5.90
C ILE A 78 10.14 5.88 -6.00
N GLU A 79 11.15 6.63 -5.56
CA GLU A 79 12.55 6.21 -5.52
C GLU A 79 13.21 6.68 -4.23
N HIS A 80 14.42 6.19 -3.98
CA HIS A 80 15.20 6.66 -2.85
C HIS A 80 15.69 8.08 -3.11
N HIS A 81 15.14 9.04 -2.39
CA HIS A 81 15.64 10.41 -2.40
C HIS A 81 16.53 10.66 -1.19
N ASP A 82 17.70 11.26 -1.41
CA ASP A 82 18.53 11.81 -0.33
C ASP A 82 17.77 12.91 0.45
N LYS A 83 16.84 13.59 -0.23
CA LYS A 83 15.99 14.64 0.32
C LYS A 83 14.57 14.55 -0.23
N TYR A 84 13.66 14.02 0.59
CA TYR A 84 12.23 13.95 0.27
C TYR A 84 11.58 15.34 0.33
N LEU A 85 10.63 15.61 -0.57
CA LEU A 85 9.87 16.86 -0.63
C LEU A 85 8.92 17.00 0.55
N GLY A 86 8.31 15.90 0.98
CA GLY A 86 7.37 15.86 2.09
C GLY A 86 7.99 15.42 3.41
N LYS A 87 7.30 15.71 4.52
CA LYS A 87 7.74 15.31 5.86
C LYS A 87 6.63 14.61 6.62
N ARG A 88 6.95 13.44 7.17
CA ARG A 88 6.09 12.77 8.15
C ARG A 88 6.14 13.51 9.47
N ILE A 89 4.98 13.95 9.97
CA ILE A 89 4.87 14.64 11.26
C ILE A 89 4.76 13.61 12.40
N LYS A 90 3.81 12.67 12.27
CA LYS A 90 3.58 11.61 13.25
C LYS A 90 3.02 10.36 12.56
N ARG A 91 2.93 9.23 13.27
CA ARG A 91 2.34 8.01 12.71
C ARG A 91 0.93 8.29 12.18
N GLY A 92 0.74 8.06 10.89
CA GLY A 92 -0.52 8.27 10.19
C GLY A 92 -0.80 9.72 9.74
N LEU A 93 0.13 10.67 9.90
CA LEU A 93 -0.02 12.05 9.42
C LEU A 93 1.23 12.52 8.66
N PHE A 94 1.03 12.93 7.41
CA PHE A 94 2.08 13.41 6.51
C PHE A 94 1.79 14.84 6.07
N LYS A 95 2.85 15.64 5.90
CA LYS A 95 2.80 16.99 5.36
C LYS A 95 3.49 17.01 4.01
N SER A 96 2.73 17.34 2.98
CA SER A 96 3.24 17.60 1.64
C SER A 96 4.02 18.91 1.59
N SER A 97 5.00 18.99 0.70
CA SER A 97 5.65 20.21 0.23
C SER A 97 4.66 21.25 -0.29
N THR A 98 3.50 20.81 -0.80
CA THR A 98 2.38 21.66 -1.24
C THR A 98 1.61 22.32 -0.09
N GLY A 99 2.00 22.07 1.18
CA GLY A 99 1.37 22.63 2.37
C GLY A 99 0.15 21.85 2.88
N LYS A 100 -0.30 20.82 2.14
CA LYS A 100 -1.44 19.97 2.55
C LYS A 100 -1.01 18.91 3.56
N ASN A 101 -1.81 18.73 4.59
CA ASN A 101 -1.67 17.64 5.56
C ASN A 101 -2.70 16.55 5.24
N TYR A 102 -2.26 15.29 5.21
CA TYR A 102 -3.16 14.17 4.93
C TYR A 102 -2.81 12.93 5.75
N LYS A 103 -3.80 12.06 5.91
CA LYS A 103 -3.59 10.75 6.54
C LYS A 103 -2.93 9.82 5.52
N CYS A 104 -1.84 9.16 5.90
CA CYS A 104 -1.10 8.22 5.02
C CYS A 104 -1.94 7.04 4.48
N ARG A 105 -3.19 6.86 4.96
CA ARG A 105 -4.11 5.83 4.47
C ARG A 105 -4.95 6.24 3.24
N HIS A 106 -4.93 7.50 2.84
CA HIS A 106 -5.75 8.03 1.73
C HIS A 106 -4.94 8.23 0.43
N GLN A 107 -3.81 7.54 0.30
CA GLN A 107 -2.74 7.94 -0.63
C GLN A 107 -2.85 7.38 -2.07
N TRP A 108 -3.91 6.63 -2.40
CA TRP A 108 -3.96 5.86 -3.66
C TRP A 108 -5.24 6.02 -4.52
N ILE A 109 -6.11 6.99 -4.25
CA ILE A 109 -7.42 7.07 -4.95
C ILE A 109 -7.34 7.75 -6.33
N ASN A 110 -6.26 8.47 -6.71
CA ASN A 110 -6.28 9.29 -7.93
C ASN A 110 -5.06 9.07 -8.84
N ARG A 111 -5.02 7.93 -9.54
CA ARG A 111 -4.35 7.81 -10.83
C ARG A 111 -5.15 6.77 -11.60
N HIS A 112 -6.10 7.16 -12.43
CA HIS A 112 -6.64 6.45 -13.61
C HIS A 112 -7.85 7.26 -14.12
N THR A 113 -7.58 8.43 -14.68
CA THR A 113 -8.37 9.09 -15.73
C THR A 113 -7.39 9.47 -16.82
#